data_AF-A0A8H8RGR0-F1
#
_entry.id   AF-A0A8H8RGR0-F1
#
_cell.length_a   1.000
_cell.length_b   1.000
_cell.length_c   1.000
_cell.angle_alpha   90.00
_cell.angle_beta   90.00
_cell.angle_gamma   90.00
#
_symmetry.space_group_name_H-M   'P 1'
#
loop_
_entity.id
_entity.type
_entity.pdbx_description
1 polymer ?
#
loop_
_entity_poly.entity_id
_entity_poly.type
_entity_poly.pdbx_seq_one_letter_code
_entity_poly.pdbx_strand_id
1 'polypeptide(L)'
;MASESHRKQFFLYPEPIRAADVPYKNERKSNPRIHGWLLIVAAYLMEWFGFIRRQSWKNAGFGSLVNIREHIEHTEPRYDPTVFPLEAAGGLKPENQGTEAEDGPPLALLSPQKKYSVAHYRSLFLSGELTPLDVVYAILPLIRRDTSPPGQHSVAWFDVQVDLVIKAAEASTLRYKEKRSLGPLDGVPTAVKDEFDMEGYVTSLGSLNDYTGQELIDGKIDTWTVRKIEEAGAIILGKLSMHEFGMDTCGNNIFYGTPRNPYNQQYYPGGSSSGSAYAVATGLIPIALGSDGGGSIRIPSSFCSVFGLKPTHGRVSFFPGQNHSNTCAANGPIASDIRSLATFYNVISQPDPISHFPFSPTKVLFNDANRPKVIGIPEAWFARATPAVQTLCRGMVDWLAAKKGYTVVAIEIPFLVEGQIAHALTVLSDAATLLPETRGLTPANRILLALGNTTPSTDFLLAAKLRKVLMQHLSWLWQKYPGMVIVTPATSCAGWAIKADSELVYGVNDGDKTIESMEYVWLANFCGLPSISAPAGFVVP
;
A
#
# COMPACT_ATOMS: atom_id res chain seq x y z
N MET A 1 24.88 3.71 -25.33
CA MET A 1 25.21 2.28 -25.13
C MET A 1 24.66 1.71 -23.82
N ALA A 2 24.77 2.37 -22.66
CA ALA A 2 24.20 1.87 -21.39
C ALA A 2 22.66 1.74 -21.38
N SER A 3 21.92 2.66 -22.03
CA SER A 3 20.44 2.64 -22.03
C SER A 3 19.83 1.50 -22.85
N GLU A 4 20.50 1.09 -23.93
CA GLU A 4 20.05 0.00 -24.79
C GLU A 4 20.29 -1.37 -24.12
N SER A 5 21.36 -1.49 -23.33
CA SER A 5 21.64 -2.65 -22.49
C SER A 5 20.61 -2.85 -21.38
N HIS A 6 20.11 -1.77 -20.76
CA HIS A 6 19.09 -1.86 -19.70
C HIS A 6 17.72 -2.28 -20.25
N ARG A 7 17.32 -1.78 -21.42
CA ARG A 7 16.06 -2.18 -22.08
C ARG A 7 16.06 -3.68 -22.45
N LYS A 8 17.21 -4.25 -22.79
CA LYS A 8 17.36 -5.69 -23.07
C LYS A 8 17.16 -6.59 -21.83
N GLN A 9 17.10 -6.01 -20.62
CA GLN A 9 16.86 -6.73 -19.37
C GLN A 9 15.39 -6.76 -18.94
N PHE A 10 14.47 -6.13 -19.70
CA PHE A 10 13.06 -6.06 -19.32
C PHE A 10 12.13 -6.28 -20.52
N PHE A 11 11.09 -7.08 -20.31
CA PHE A 11 9.97 -7.23 -21.25
C PHE A 11 8.91 -6.17 -20.96
N LEU A 12 8.33 -5.59 -22.03
CA LEU A 12 7.36 -4.48 -21.99
C LEU A 12 7.87 -3.17 -21.36
N TYR A 13 9.19 -2.98 -21.30
CA TYR A 13 9.78 -1.72 -20.84
C TYR A 13 9.37 -0.55 -21.74
N PRO A 14 8.83 0.57 -21.19
CA PRO A 14 8.36 1.70 -21.98
C PRO A 14 9.48 2.36 -22.79
N GLU A 15 9.15 2.85 -23.98
CA GLU A 15 10.08 3.66 -24.77
C GLU A 15 10.40 4.98 -24.07
N PRO A 16 11.67 5.42 -24.05
CA PRO A 16 12.07 6.64 -23.37
C PRO A 16 11.69 7.87 -24.22
N ILE A 17 10.41 8.23 -24.22
CA ILE A 17 9.88 9.38 -24.94
C ILE A 17 9.49 10.47 -23.94
N ARG A 18 10.11 11.65 -24.06
CA ARG A 18 9.72 12.82 -23.27
C ARG A 18 8.33 13.27 -23.72
N ALA A 19 7.36 13.24 -22.80
CA ALA A 19 6.04 13.84 -23.01
C ALA A 19 6.11 15.38 -23.20
N ALA A 20 5.03 15.95 -23.74
CA ALA A 20 4.89 17.38 -23.99
C ALA A 20 5.13 18.22 -22.72
N ASP A 21 5.71 19.41 -22.91
CA ASP A 21 5.95 20.35 -21.83
C ASP A 21 4.64 21.10 -21.51
N VAL A 22 3.93 20.60 -20.49
CA VAL A 22 2.68 21.17 -20.01
C VAL A 22 2.92 21.69 -18.60
N PRO A 23 2.81 23.02 -18.39
CA PRO A 23 3.00 23.61 -17.07
C PRO A 23 2.05 22.99 -16.05
N TYR A 24 2.57 22.74 -14.84
CA TYR A 24 1.73 22.26 -13.74
C TYR A 24 0.66 23.31 -13.41
N LYS A 25 -0.61 22.93 -13.56
CA LYS A 25 -1.77 23.74 -13.21
C LYS A 25 -2.74 22.89 -12.40
N ASN A 26 -3.13 23.38 -11.23
CA ASN A 26 -4.12 22.73 -10.38
C ASN A 26 -5.32 23.66 -10.18
N GLU A 27 -6.29 23.54 -11.08
CA GLU A 27 -7.54 24.32 -11.09
C GLU A 27 -8.72 23.50 -10.53
N ARG A 28 -8.43 22.49 -9.71
CA ARG A 28 -9.49 21.62 -9.16
C ARG A 28 -10.43 22.42 -8.28
N LYS A 29 -11.72 22.17 -8.51
CA LYS A 29 -12.79 22.70 -7.66
C LYS A 29 -12.87 21.86 -6.39
N SER A 30 -13.22 22.52 -5.30
CA SER A 30 -13.47 21.85 -4.02
C SER A 30 -14.75 21.03 -4.09
N ASN A 31 -14.72 19.84 -3.52
CA ASN A 31 -15.87 18.96 -3.36
C ASN A 31 -16.47 19.14 -1.97
N PRO A 32 -17.81 19.08 -1.84
CA PRO A 32 -18.44 19.16 -0.53
C PRO A 32 -18.05 17.95 0.32
N ARG A 33 -17.63 18.21 1.56
CA ARG A 33 -17.50 17.18 2.59
C ARG A 33 -18.89 16.79 3.10
N ILE A 34 -19.25 15.51 2.99
CA ILE A 34 -20.56 14.97 3.39
C ILE A 34 -20.38 13.90 4.46
N HIS A 35 -21.14 13.98 5.55
CA HIS A 35 -21.14 13.00 6.64
C HIS A 35 -22.53 12.97 7.32
N GLY A 36 -22.72 12.02 8.24
CA GLY A 36 -23.99 11.89 8.97
C GLY A 36 -25.17 11.50 8.06
N TRP A 37 -26.37 11.93 8.43
CA TRP A 37 -27.59 11.60 7.69
C TRP A 37 -27.59 12.13 6.24
N LEU A 38 -26.92 13.27 5.99
CA LEU A 38 -26.78 13.83 4.64
C LEU A 38 -26.02 12.89 3.71
N LEU A 39 -25.07 12.12 4.24
CA LEU A 39 -24.31 11.15 3.45
C LEU A 39 -25.19 10.01 2.95
N ILE A 40 -26.10 9.53 3.81
CA ILE A 40 -27.09 8.52 3.43
C ILE A 40 -27.96 9.05 2.29
N VAL A 41 -28.51 10.25 2.46
CA VAL A 41 -29.36 10.89 1.43
C VAL A 41 -28.59 11.08 0.12
N ALA A 42 -27.36 11.56 0.18
CA ALA A 42 -26.51 11.73 -1.00
C ALA A 42 -26.28 10.40 -1.74
N ALA A 43 -26.00 9.31 -1.01
CA ALA A 43 -25.84 7.98 -1.59
C ALA A 43 -27.12 7.52 -2.33
N TYR A 44 -28.29 7.66 -1.70
CA TYR A 44 -29.57 7.35 -2.35
C TYR A 44 -29.80 8.21 -3.61
N LEU A 45 -29.53 9.51 -3.54
CA LEU A 45 -29.70 10.40 -4.69
C LEU A 45 -28.78 10.01 -5.86
N MET A 46 -27.52 9.64 -5.57
CA MET A 46 -26.55 9.22 -6.57
C MET A 46 -26.94 7.91 -7.27
N GLU A 47 -27.55 6.96 -6.56
CA GLU A 47 -27.99 5.69 -7.14
C GLU A 47 -29.24 5.85 -8.04
N TRP A 48 -30.25 6.57 -7.56
CA TRP A 48 -31.55 6.63 -8.21
C TRP A 48 -31.66 7.70 -9.32
N PHE A 49 -30.87 8.77 -9.24
CA PHE A 49 -30.96 9.88 -10.18
C PHE A 49 -29.69 10.02 -11.03
N GLY A 50 -29.70 9.41 -12.21
CA GLY A 50 -28.56 9.41 -13.11
C GLY A 50 -28.06 10.80 -13.55
N PHE A 51 -28.91 11.84 -13.53
CA PHE A 51 -28.48 13.21 -13.82
C PHE A 51 -27.62 13.79 -12.69
N ILE A 52 -27.96 13.54 -11.43
CA ILE A 52 -27.18 13.96 -10.25
C ILE A 52 -25.81 13.30 -10.33
N ARG A 53 -25.80 11.98 -10.58
CA ARG A 53 -24.58 11.19 -10.73
C ARG A 53 -23.64 11.74 -11.81
N ARG A 54 -24.17 12.05 -13.00
CA ARG A 54 -23.40 12.67 -14.09
C ARG A 54 -22.87 14.05 -13.75
N GLN A 55 -23.65 14.87 -13.04
CA GLN A 55 -23.20 16.20 -12.64
C GLN A 55 -22.10 16.11 -11.58
N SER A 56 -22.24 15.23 -10.59
CA SER A 56 -21.22 14.95 -9.58
C SER A 56 -19.93 14.44 -10.22
N TRP A 57 -20.01 13.52 -11.18
CA TRP A 57 -18.86 13.03 -11.94
C TRP A 57 -18.11 14.14 -12.68
N LYS A 58 -18.85 15.06 -13.34
CA LYS A 58 -18.25 16.24 -13.98
C LYS A 58 -17.63 17.20 -12.98
N ASN A 59 -18.31 17.46 -11.87
CA ASN A 59 -17.84 18.37 -10.82
C ASN A 59 -16.58 17.87 -10.13
N ALA A 60 -16.46 16.55 -9.94
CA ALA A 60 -15.25 15.89 -9.45
C ALA A 60 -14.07 15.94 -10.44
N GLY A 61 -14.29 16.44 -11.65
CA GLY A 61 -13.25 16.63 -12.66
C GLY A 61 -12.95 15.42 -13.52
N PHE A 62 -13.73 14.33 -13.43
CA PHE A 62 -13.46 13.11 -14.18
C PHE A 62 -13.56 13.28 -15.71
N GLY A 63 -14.31 14.28 -16.18
CA GLY A 63 -14.37 14.63 -17.61
C GLY A 63 -13.24 15.53 -18.11
N SER A 64 -12.23 15.81 -17.30
CA SER A 64 -11.15 16.75 -17.64
C SER A 64 -10.10 16.18 -18.60
N LEU A 65 -10.02 14.85 -18.78
CA LEU A 65 -9.03 14.23 -19.66
C LEU A 65 -9.19 14.64 -21.14
N VAL A 66 -10.38 15.07 -21.54
CA VAL A 66 -10.60 15.62 -22.89
C VAL A 66 -9.79 16.89 -23.15
N ASN A 67 -9.44 17.65 -22.10
CA ASN A 67 -8.70 18.90 -22.22
C ASN A 67 -7.23 18.67 -22.62
N ILE A 68 -6.68 17.48 -22.37
CA ILE A 68 -5.32 17.11 -22.75
C ILE A 68 -5.28 16.18 -23.97
N ARG A 69 -6.42 16.03 -24.66
CA ARG A 69 -6.58 15.08 -25.76
C ARG A 69 -5.53 15.25 -26.85
N GLU A 70 -5.23 16.48 -27.24
CA GLU A 70 -4.21 16.79 -28.27
C GLU A 70 -2.81 16.22 -27.93
N HIS A 71 -2.52 16.03 -26.64
CA HIS A 71 -1.24 15.49 -26.20
C HIS A 71 -1.19 13.96 -26.14
N ILE A 72 -2.35 13.28 -26.11
CA ILE A 72 -2.43 11.85 -25.86
C ILE A 72 -3.19 11.06 -26.94
N GLU A 73 -3.93 11.71 -27.85
CA GLU A 73 -4.87 11.01 -28.73
C GLU A 73 -4.22 10.06 -29.74
N HIS A 74 -3.00 10.37 -30.18
CA HIS A 74 -2.21 9.52 -31.07
C HIS A 74 -1.40 8.44 -30.34
N THR A 75 -1.45 8.43 -29.01
CA THR A 75 -0.81 7.38 -28.20
C THR A 75 -1.75 6.17 -28.12
N GLU A 76 -1.22 4.98 -28.35
CA GLU A 76 -1.99 3.74 -28.10
C GLU A 76 -2.25 3.56 -26.59
N PRO A 77 -3.40 3.03 -26.19
CA PRO A 77 -3.69 2.79 -24.77
C PRO A 77 -2.76 1.72 -24.18
N ARG A 78 -2.30 1.92 -22.94
CA ARG A 78 -1.67 0.89 -22.12
C ARG A 78 -2.54 0.62 -20.90
N TYR A 79 -3.13 -0.57 -20.83
CA TYR A 79 -4.02 -0.97 -19.74
C TYR A 79 -3.26 -1.58 -18.56
N ASP A 80 -2.24 -2.40 -18.83
CA ASP A 80 -1.44 -3.05 -17.79
C ASP A 80 -0.07 -2.35 -17.67
N PRO A 81 0.30 -1.83 -16.48
CA PRO A 81 1.58 -1.17 -16.29
C PRO A 81 2.75 -2.15 -16.04
N THR A 82 2.52 -3.46 -16.01
CA THR A 82 3.54 -4.46 -15.68
C THR A 82 4.73 -4.37 -16.64
N VAL A 83 5.92 -4.43 -16.05
CA VAL A 83 7.21 -4.52 -16.73
C VAL A 83 7.95 -5.68 -16.09
N PHE A 84 8.24 -6.72 -16.87
CA PHE A 84 8.85 -7.94 -16.36
C PHE A 84 10.37 -7.85 -16.51
N PRO A 85 11.17 -8.17 -15.48
CA PRO A 85 12.59 -8.40 -15.68
C PRO A 85 12.77 -9.69 -16.51
N LEU A 86 13.52 -9.59 -17.60
CA LEU A 86 14.05 -10.73 -18.32
C LEU A 86 15.18 -11.30 -17.48
N GLU A 87 15.18 -12.61 -17.22
CA GLU A 87 16.33 -13.27 -16.59
C GLU A 87 17.59 -12.87 -17.36
N ALA A 88 18.62 -12.39 -16.64
CA ALA A 88 19.91 -12.22 -17.27
C ALA A 88 20.30 -13.58 -17.85
N ALA A 89 20.50 -13.66 -19.16
CA ALA A 89 20.99 -14.86 -19.83
C ALA A 89 22.31 -15.26 -19.16
N GLY A 90 22.24 -16.22 -18.25
CA GLY A 90 23.31 -16.49 -17.29
C GLY A 90 22.72 -16.72 -15.91
N GLY A 91 22.15 -17.91 -15.70
CA GLY A 91 21.83 -18.41 -14.37
C GLY A 91 23.08 -18.43 -13.51
N LEU A 92 23.28 -17.35 -12.74
CA LEU A 92 24.10 -17.43 -11.54
C LEU A 92 23.27 -18.20 -10.54
N LYS A 93 23.58 -19.49 -10.39
CA LYS A 93 23.28 -20.22 -9.15
C LYS A 93 23.69 -19.31 -7.98
N PRO A 94 22.91 -19.23 -6.89
CA PRO A 94 23.30 -18.42 -5.74
C PRO A 94 24.59 -18.99 -5.17
N GLU A 95 25.72 -18.42 -5.57
CA GLU A 95 26.98 -18.67 -4.90
C GLU A 95 26.88 -18.00 -3.53
N ASN A 96 27.00 -18.81 -2.49
CA ASN A 96 27.36 -18.38 -1.14
C ASN A 96 28.73 -17.70 -1.21
N GLN A 97 28.77 -16.42 -1.58
CA GLN A 97 29.92 -15.57 -1.34
C GLN A 97 29.58 -14.58 -0.23
N GLY A 98 30.36 -14.71 0.84
CA GLY A 98 30.13 -14.12 2.14
C GLY A 98 30.27 -12.61 2.13
N THR A 99 29.32 -12.00 2.82
CA THR A 99 29.55 -11.23 4.06
C THR A 99 28.18 -11.23 4.74
N GLU A 100 28.12 -11.77 5.96
CA GLU A 100 26.95 -11.64 6.82
C GLU A 100 26.64 -10.14 6.93
N ALA A 101 25.40 -9.76 6.63
CA ALA A 101 24.93 -8.47 7.11
C ALA A 101 24.79 -8.69 8.62
N GLU A 102 25.78 -8.24 9.39
CA GLU A 102 25.75 -8.32 10.85
C GLU A 102 24.37 -7.89 11.34
N ASP A 103 23.79 -8.71 12.21
CA ASP A 103 22.63 -8.37 13.03
C ASP A 103 23.03 -7.21 13.95
N GLY A 104 23.15 -6.01 13.37
CA GLY A 104 23.50 -4.80 14.08
C GLY A 104 22.39 -4.46 15.07
N PRO A 105 22.73 -3.78 16.18
CA PRO A 105 21.78 -3.47 17.24
C PRO A 105 20.55 -2.72 16.68
N PRO A 106 19.37 -2.91 17.28
CA PRO A 106 18.15 -2.28 16.82
C PRO A 106 18.34 -0.75 16.73
N LEU A 107 18.03 -0.19 15.56
CA LEU A 107 17.93 1.25 15.38
C LEU A 107 16.87 1.77 16.35
N ALA A 108 17.25 2.72 17.21
CA ALA A 108 16.35 3.33 18.17
C ALA A 108 15.17 3.99 17.44
N LEU A 109 13.98 3.42 17.60
CA LEU A 109 12.74 3.94 17.05
C LEU A 109 12.21 5.05 17.96
N LEU A 110 11.99 6.23 17.37
CA LEU A 110 11.26 7.34 18.01
C LEU A 110 9.77 7.00 17.99
N SER A 111 9.34 6.11 18.88
CA SER A 111 7.95 5.76 19.13
C SER A 111 7.70 5.84 20.64
N PRO A 112 6.53 6.33 21.09
CA PRO A 112 6.17 6.29 22.52
C PRO A 112 6.08 4.86 23.06
N GLN A 113 6.04 3.85 22.18
CA GLN A 113 5.97 2.42 22.51
C GLN A 113 7.18 1.67 21.92
N LYS A 114 7.76 0.75 22.70
CA LYS A 114 8.89 -0.10 22.28
C LYS A 114 8.45 -1.01 21.13
N LYS A 115 8.95 -0.76 19.92
CA LYS A 115 8.74 -1.61 18.74
C LYS A 115 9.81 -2.69 18.68
N TYR A 116 9.39 -3.95 18.64
CA TYR A 116 10.29 -5.07 18.40
C TYR A 116 10.50 -5.25 16.89
N SER A 117 11.70 -5.64 16.48
CA SER A 117 12.00 -6.04 15.10
C SER A 117 11.86 -7.56 14.94
N VAL A 118 11.79 -8.02 13.70
CA VAL A 118 11.87 -9.46 13.37
C VAL A 118 13.12 -10.11 13.99
N ALA A 119 14.29 -9.47 13.84
CA ALA A 119 15.55 -9.96 14.39
C ALA A 119 15.55 -10.02 15.93
N HIS A 120 14.88 -9.07 16.58
CA HIS A 120 14.77 -9.05 18.04
C HIS A 120 13.92 -10.22 18.55
N TYR A 121 12.73 -10.47 17.98
CA TYR A 121 11.93 -11.65 18.33
C TYR A 121 12.73 -12.94 18.14
N ARG A 122 13.41 -13.08 16.99
CA ARG A 122 14.26 -14.23 16.71
C ARG A 122 15.35 -14.43 17.77
N SER A 123 16.04 -13.36 18.18
CA SER A 123 17.07 -13.40 19.23
C SER A 123 16.51 -13.93 20.55
N LEU A 124 15.32 -13.48 20.95
CA LEU A 124 14.66 -13.91 22.19
C LEU A 124 14.26 -15.40 22.12
N PHE A 125 13.78 -15.86 20.97
CA PHE A 125 13.43 -17.27 20.76
C PHE A 125 14.65 -18.20 20.71
N LEU A 126 15.75 -17.76 20.09
CA LEU A 126 17.00 -18.53 20.01
C LEU A 126 17.70 -18.65 21.36
N SER A 127 17.65 -17.60 22.18
CA SER A 127 18.22 -17.60 23.53
C SER A 127 17.35 -18.35 24.54
N GLY A 128 16.06 -18.55 24.24
CA GLY A 128 15.08 -19.14 25.14
C GLY A 128 14.58 -18.18 26.23
N GLU A 129 14.87 -16.88 26.12
CA GLU A 129 14.33 -15.85 27.02
C GLU A 129 12.81 -15.74 26.91
N LEU A 130 12.28 -15.91 25.68
CA LEU A 130 10.85 -16.05 25.39
C LEU A 130 10.63 -17.18 24.40
N THR A 131 9.42 -17.71 24.38
CA THR A 131 8.93 -18.59 23.31
C THR A 131 7.92 -17.87 22.42
N PRO A 132 7.70 -18.33 21.17
CA PRO A 132 6.60 -17.84 20.34
C PRO A 132 5.24 -17.95 21.03
N LEU A 133 5.02 -19.00 21.85
CA LEU A 133 3.79 -19.19 22.60
C LEU A 133 3.60 -18.15 23.72
N ASP A 134 4.67 -17.78 24.44
CA ASP A 134 4.62 -16.71 25.45
C ASP A 134 4.18 -15.37 24.82
N VAL A 135 4.71 -15.06 23.63
CA VAL A 135 4.36 -13.85 22.88
C VAL A 135 2.90 -13.87 22.46
N VAL A 136 2.40 -14.99 21.95
CA VAL A 136 0.99 -15.13 21.57
C VAL A 136 0.06 -14.98 22.77
N TYR A 137 0.36 -15.60 23.91
CA TYR A 137 -0.45 -15.45 25.12
C TYR A 137 -0.47 -14.02 25.65
N ALA A 138 0.62 -13.27 25.49
CA ALA A 138 0.66 -11.86 25.87
C ALA A 138 -0.20 -10.98 24.94
N ILE A 139 -0.27 -11.28 23.64
CA ILE A 139 -0.97 -10.45 22.65
C ILE A 139 -2.48 -10.75 22.59
N LEU A 140 -2.89 -12.03 22.67
CA LEU A 140 -4.28 -12.43 22.46
C LEU A 140 -5.32 -11.63 23.30
N PRO A 141 -5.13 -11.39 24.61
CA PRO A 141 -6.07 -10.60 25.41
C PRO A 141 -6.23 -9.15 24.94
N LEU A 142 -5.24 -8.61 24.23
CA LEU A 142 -5.24 -7.22 23.76
C LEU A 142 -6.00 -7.05 22.44
N ILE A 143 -6.08 -8.10 21.61
CA ILE A 143 -6.56 -8.01 20.23
C ILE A 143 -7.92 -8.65 19.99
N ARG A 144 -8.43 -9.42 20.96
CA ARG A 144 -9.69 -10.15 20.84
C ARG A 144 -10.92 -9.26 21.06
N ARG A 145 -11.93 -9.43 20.20
CA ARG A 145 -13.24 -8.75 20.31
C ARG A 145 -14.23 -9.48 21.21
N ASP A 146 -14.05 -10.78 21.38
CA ASP A 146 -14.96 -11.69 22.07
C ASP A 146 -14.69 -11.79 23.59
N THR A 147 -13.78 -10.97 24.11
CA THR A 147 -13.53 -10.83 25.56
C THR A 147 -14.45 -9.78 26.18
N SER A 148 -14.62 -9.82 27.51
CA SER A 148 -15.39 -8.82 28.26
C SER A 148 -14.55 -8.23 29.41
N PRO A 149 -14.09 -6.96 29.32
CA PRO A 149 -14.26 -6.06 28.17
C PRO A 149 -13.47 -6.54 26.93
N PRO A 150 -13.82 -6.06 25.72
CA PRO A 150 -13.01 -6.31 24.52
C PRO A 150 -11.58 -5.83 24.71
N GLY A 151 -10.63 -6.53 24.07
CA GLY A 151 -9.22 -6.16 24.12
C GLY A 151 -8.99 -4.73 23.63
N GLN A 152 -8.05 -4.02 24.26
CA GLN A 152 -7.79 -2.59 24.00
C GLN A 152 -7.55 -2.25 22.52
N HIS A 153 -6.95 -3.18 21.76
CA HIS A 153 -6.58 -3.01 20.37
C HIS A 153 -7.50 -3.78 19.40
N SER A 154 -8.56 -4.40 19.92
CA SER A 154 -9.47 -5.26 19.15
C SER A 154 -10.16 -4.56 17.99
N VAL A 155 -10.33 -3.24 18.03
CA VAL A 155 -10.90 -2.46 16.92
C VAL A 155 -10.05 -2.53 15.64
N ALA A 156 -8.74 -2.78 15.74
CA ALA A 156 -7.84 -2.92 14.61
C ALA A 156 -7.85 -4.32 13.98
N TRP A 157 -8.61 -5.26 14.55
CA TRP A 157 -8.71 -6.65 14.15
C TRP A 157 -10.17 -6.96 13.80
N PHE A 158 -10.45 -7.56 12.65
CA PHE A 158 -11.81 -8.00 12.32
C PHE A 158 -12.07 -9.40 12.87
N ASP A 159 -11.09 -10.28 12.79
CA ASP A 159 -11.22 -11.67 13.23
C ASP A 159 -9.90 -12.23 13.77
N VAL A 160 -9.99 -13.07 14.80
CA VAL A 160 -8.87 -13.72 15.52
C VAL A 160 -9.31 -15.11 15.94
N GLN A 161 -8.82 -16.15 15.27
CA GLN A 161 -9.14 -17.55 15.59
C GLN A 161 -8.13 -18.12 16.59
N VAL A 162 -8.46 -18.03 17.88
CA VAL A 162 -7.57 -18.35 19.01
C VAL A 162 -6.91 -19.72 18.88
N ASP A 163 -7.68 -20.76 18.54
CA ASP A 163 -7.17 -22.13 18.47
C ASP A 163 -6.15 -22.30 17.34
N LEU A 164 -6.37 -21.67 16.18
CA LEU A 164 -5.44 -21.68 15.06
C LEU A 164 -4.13 -20.95 15.43
N VAL A 165 -4.25 -19.80 16.08
CA VAL A 165 -3.10 -18.98 16.51
C VAL A 165 -2.25 -19.72 17.55
N ILE A 166 -2.88 -20.32 18.58
CA ILE A 166 -2.17 -21.09 19.62
C ILE A 166 -1.48 -22.30 19.00
N LYS A 167 -2.16 -23.06 18.13
CA LYS A 167 -1.58 -24.24 17.47
C LYS A 167 -0.34 -23.88 16.64
N ALA A 168 -0.38 -22.77 15.91
CA ALA A 168 0.79 -22.27 15.16
C ALA A 168 1.95 -21.90 16.11
N ALA A 169 1.64 -21.27 17.24
CA ALA A 169 2.62 -20.86 18.24
C ALA A 169 3.26 -22.05 18.98
N GLU A 170 2.49 -23.07 19.33
CA GLU A 170 2.97 -24.33 19.90
C GLU A 170 3.92 -25.04 18.93
N ALA A 171 3.54 -25.12 17.65
CA ALA A 171 4.38 -25.74 16.62
C ALA A 171 5.71 -25.00 16.43
N SER A 172 5.71 -23.67 16.44
CA SER A 172 6.94 -22.86 16.39
C SER A 172 7.78 -23.00 17.66
N THR A 173 7.14 -22.98 18.83
CA THR A 173 7.82 -23.18 20.13
C THR A 173 8.53 -24.53 20.18
N LEU A 174 7.89 -25.59 19.70
CA LEU A 174 8.50 -26.92 19.58
C LEU A 174 9.71 -26.90 18.63
N ARG A 175 9.62 -26.21 17.48
CA ARG A 175 10.75 -26.06 16.55
C ARG A 175 11.95 -25.38 17.18
N TYR A 176 11.75 -24.31 17.95
CA TYR A 176 12.84 -23.65 18.69
C TYR A 176 13.44 -24.55 19.76
N LYS A 177 12.60 -25.25 20.55
CA LYS A 177 13.05 -26.22 21.56
C LYS A 177 13.91 -27.33 20.95
N GLU A 178 13.56 -27.80 19.77
CA GLU A 178 14.27 -28.86 19.03
C GLU A 178 15.38 -28.31 18.11
N LYS A 179 15.68 -27.01 18.17
CA LYS A 179 16.72 -26.33 17.37
C LYS A 179 16.56 -26.50 15.85
N ARG A 180 15.31 -26.53 15.37
CA ARG A 180 14.92 -26.68 13.95
C ARG A 180 14.04 -25.53 13.45
N SER A 181 14.38 -24.30 13.83
CA SER A 181 13.72 -23.08 13.34
C SER A 181 13.69 -23.06 11.80
N LEU A 182 12.56 -22.67 11.21
CA LEU A 182 12.36 -22.58 9.76
C LEU A 182 13.06 -21.39 9.10
N GLY A 183 13.56 -20.45 9.89
CA GLY A 183 14.24 -19.26 9.37
C GLY A 183 13.84 -17.98 10.10
N PRO A 184 14.19 -16.81 9.55
CA PRO A 184 14.08 -15.53 10.26
C PRO A 184 12.67 -15.13 10.74
N LEU A 185 11.62 -15.64 10.09
CA LEU A 185 10.24 -15.35 10.45
C LEU A 185 9.59 -16.40 11.36
N ASP A 186 10.26 -17.52 11.65
CA ASP A 186 9.65 -18.59 12.46
C ASP A 186 9.28 -18.06 13.85
N GLY A 187 8.01 -18.16 14.22
CA GLY A 187 7.46 -17.70 15.51
C GLY A 187 7.21 -16.20 15.61
N VAL A 188 7.57 -15.41 14.60
CA VAL A 188 7.35 -13.96 14.62
C VAL A 188 5.85 -13.68 14.45
N PRO A 189 5.22 -12.90 15.35
CA PRO A 189 3.81 -12.55 15.20
C PRO A 189 3.62 -11.62 14.00
N THR A 190 2.58 -11.84 13.21
CA THR A 190 2.22 -11.03 12.04
C THR A 190 0.71 -11.05 11.85
N ALA A 191 0.23 -10.36 10.83
CA ALA A 191 -1.13 -10.47 10.36
C ALA A 191 -1.32 -9.99 8.93
N VAL A 192 -2.50 -10.26 8.40
CA VAL A 192 -2.87 -9.89 7.05
C VAL A 192 -4.10 -8.99 7.07
N LYS A 193 -4.13 -8.00 6.17
CA LYS A 193 -5.34 -7.23 5.88
C LYS A 193 -6.51 -8.14 5.53
N ASP A 194 -7.73 -7.68 5.78
CA ASP A 194 -8.92 -8.50 5.62
C ASP A 194 -9.14 -9.03 4.19
N GLU A 195 -8.59 -8.39 3.16
CA GLU A 195 -8.74 -8.82 1.75
C GLU A 195 -7.95 -10.09 1.34
N PHE A 196 -7.14 -10.67 2.24
CA PHE A 196 -6.33 -11.85 1.92
C PHE A 196 -7.01 -13.14 2.39
N ASP A 197 -7.56 -13.94 1.48
CA ASP A 197 -8.15 -15.24 1.84
C ASP A 197 -7.18 -16.11 2.65
N MET A 198 -7.72 -16.72 3.70
CA MET A 198 -7.03 -17.56 4.67
C MET A 198 -8.01 -18.59 5.24
N GLU A 199 -7.63 -19.87 5.22
CA GLU A 199 -8.45 -20.99 5.66
C GLU A 199 -8.92 -20.80 7.11
N GLY A 200 -10.22 -21.03 7.35
CA GLY A 200 -10.84 -20.85 8.67
C GLY A 200 -11.22 -19.41 9.03
N TYR A 201 -11.04 -18.46 8.12
CA TYR A 201 -11.43 -17.05 8.29
C TYR A 201 -12.41 -16.61 7.21
N VAL A 202 -13.26 -15.65 7.55
CA VAL A 202 -14.08 -14.93 6.57
C VAL A 202 -13.28 -13.75 6.02
N THR A 203 -13.33 -13.55 4.70
CA THR A 203 -12.86 -12.33 4.03
C THR A 203 -14.08 -11.42 3.81
N SER A 204 -14.20 -10.32 4.55
CA SER A 204 -15.37 -9.42 4.43
C SER A 204 -15.10 -8.16 3.60
N LEU A 205 -13.84 -7.93 3.23
CA LEU A 205 -13.36 -6.70 2.58
C LEU A 205 -13.73 -5.45 3.38
N GLY A 206 -13.83 -5.59 4.71
CA GLY A 206 -14.30 -4.53 5.62
C GLY A 206 -15.78 -4.18 5.50
N SER A 207 -16.59 -5.03 4.87
CA SER A 207 -18.04 -4.89 4.77
C SER A 207 -18.78 -5.87 5.70
N LEU A 208 -20.11 -5.85 5.69
CA LEU A 208 -20.92 -6.86 6.41
C LEU A 208 -21.08 -8.19 5.65
N ASN A 209 -20.67 -8.24 4.39
CA ASN A 209 -20.88 -9.39 3.52
C ASN A 209 -19.67 -10.34 3.56
N ASP A 210 -19.91 -11.61 3.22
CA ASP A 210 -18.88 -12.62 3.04
C ASP A 210 -18.42 -12.67 1.58
N TYR A 211 -17.14 -12.36 1.35
CA TYR A 211 -16.47 -12.39 0.05
C TYR A 211 -15.33 -13.41 0.01
N THR A 212 -15.35 -14.38 0.92
CA THR A 212 -14.38 -15.46 0.97
C THR A 212 -14.30 -16.15 -0.39
N GLY A 213 -13.08 -16.24 -0.92
CA GLY A 213 -12.81 -16.84 -2.22
C GLY A 213 -13.45 -18.22 -2.37
N GLN A 214 -14.01 -18.49 -3.55
CA GLN A 214 -14.61 -19.81 -3.85
C GLN A 214 -13.64 -20.71 -4.63
N GLU A 215 -12.56 -20.14 -5.17
CA GLU A 215 -11.59 -20.87 -5.97
C GLU A 215 -10.52 -21.51 -5.09
N LEU A 216 -10.53 -22.83 -5.05
CA LEU A 216 -9.51 -23.62 -4.37
C LEU A 216 -8.40 -23.99 -5.36
N ILE A 217 -7.15 -23.75 -4.96
CA ILE A 217 -5.98 -24.20 -5.70
C ILE A 217 -5.19 -25.16 -4.83
N ASP A 218 -5.04 -26.39 -5.35
CA ASP A 218 -4.54 -27.56 -4.64
C ASP A 218 -5.33 -27.84 -3.34
N GLY A 219 -6.64 -27.58 -3.38
CA GLY A 219 -7.56 -27.78 -2.26
C GLY A 219 -7.46 -26.75 -1.13
N LYS A 220 -6.79 -25.61 -1.37
CA LYS A 220 -6.63 -24.53 -0.37
C LYS A 220 -7.15 -23.21 -0.90
N ILE A 221 -7.79 -22.43 -0.03
CA ILE A 221 -8.26 -21.07 -0.33
C ILE A 221 -7.17 -20.01 -0.10
N ASP A 222 -6.17 -20.30 0.74
CA ASP A 222 -5.16 -19.34 1.17
C ASP A 222 -4.55 -18.60 -0.02
N THR A 223 -4.51 -17.28 0.07
CA THR A 223 -3.70 -16.46 -0.85
C THR A 223 -2.25 -16.92 -0.82
N TRP A 224 -1.57 -16.87 -1.96
CA TRP A 224 -0.19 -17.31 -2.10
C TRP A 224 0.74 -16.64 -1.09
N THR A 225 0.50 -15.35 -0.83
CA THR A 225 1.21 -14.61 0.21
C THR A 225 0.97 -15.18 1.59
N VAL A 226 -0.27 -15.54 1.98
CA VAL A 226 -0.56 -16.19 3.26
C VAL A 226 0.17 -17.53 3.36
N ARG A 227 0.11 -18.37 2.32
CA ARG A 227 0.84 -19.66 2.30
C ARG A 227 2.33 -19.46 2.55
N LYS A 228 2.96 -18.49 1.88
CA LYS A 228 4.40 -18.22 2.06
C LYS A 228 4.74 -17.75 3.47
N ILE A 229 3.85 -16.98 4.10
CA ILE A 229 4.01 -16.51 5.48
C ILE A 229 3.96 -17.70 6.45
N GLU A 230 3.00 -18.60 6.28
CA GLU A 230 2.87 -19.82 7.09
C GLU A 230 4.02 -20.80 6.87
N GLU A 231 4.44 -21.01 5.62
CA GLU A 231 5.60 -21.85 5.26
C GLU A 231 6.90 -21.33 5.89
N ALA A 232 7.04 -20.01 6.05
CA ALA A 232 8.16 -19.38 6.75
C ALA A 232 8.08 -19.51 8.29
N GLY A 233 7.00 -20.08 8.82
CA GLY A 233 6.76 -20.30 10.24
C GLY A 233 6.27 -19.09 11.03
N ALA A 234 5.92 -17.99 10.36
CA ALA A 234 5.35 -16.83 11.03
C ALA A 234 3.96 -17.13 11.59
N ILE A 235 3.58 -16.45 12.67
CA ILE A 235 2.28 -16.67 13.33
C ILE A 235 1.33 -15.56 12.90
N ILE A 236 0.38 -15.88 12.01
CA ILE A 236 -0.67 -14.95 11.59
C ILE A 236 -1.72 -14.88 12.71
N LEU A 237 -1.78 -13.75 13.41
CA LEU A 237 -2.67 -13.54 14.56
C LEU A 237 -4.15 -13.36 14.17
N GLY A 238 -4.43 -12.98 12.92
CA GLY A 238 -5.79 -12.76 12.43
C GLY A 238 -5.89 -11.78 11.27
N LYS A 239 -7.11 -11.30 11.05
CA LYS A 239 -7.52 -10.41 9.96
C LYS A 239 -7.54 -8.97 10.45
N LEU A 240 -6.77 -8.10 9.79
CA LEU A 240 -6.63 -6.69 10.17
C LEU A 240 -7.72 -5.81 9.55
N SER A 241 -8.12 -4.80 10.32
CA SER A 241 -9.07 -3.78 9.89
C SER A 241 -8.65 -3.07 8.61
N MET A 242 -9.62 -2.75 7.76
CA MET A 242 -9.45 -1.94 6.56
C MET A 242 -10.62 -1.01 6.30
N HIS A 243 -10.37 0.02 5.48
CA HIS A 243 -11.46 0.75 4.83
C HIS A 243 -12.22 -0.20 3.89
N GLU A 244 -13.55 -0.13 3.90
CA GLU A 244 -14.41 -1.03 3.11
C GLU A 244 -14.01 -1.00 1.61
N PHE A 245 -13.73 -2.16 1.02
CA PHE A 245 -13.17 -2.38 -0.33
C PHE A 245 -11.91 -1.58 -0.69
N GLY A 246 -11.28 -0.96 0.31
CA GLY A 246 -10.17 -0.06 0.12
C GLY A 246 -10.46 1.16 -0.75
N MET A 247 -11.71 1.62 -0.80
CA MET A 247 -12.16 2.69 -1.68
C MET A 247 -11.84 4.11 -1.21
N ASP A 248 -11.32 4.27 0.01
CA ASP A 248 -10.83 5.56 0.52
C ASP A 248 -9.60 5.37 1.44
N THR A 249 -9.02 6.50 1.84
CA THR A 249 -7.67 6.62 2.39
C THR A 249 -7.63 7.07 3.83
N CYS A 250 -8.78 7.30 4.47
CA CYS A 250 -8.82 7.61 5.90
C CYS A 250 -8.76 6.33 6.75
N GLY A 251 -9.29 5.20 6.28
CA GLY A 251 -9.37 3.98 7.10
C GLY A 251 -10.63 3.89 7.97
N ASN A 252 -11.60 4.78 7.76
CA ASN A 252 -12.92 4.71 8.41
C ASN A 252 -13.62 3.39 8.07
N ASN A 253 -14.14 2.72 9.08
CA ASN A 253 -14.99 1.56 8.96
C ASN A 253 -16.08 1.65 10.05
N ILE A 254 -17.34 1.78 9.63
CA ILE A 254 -18.47 1.96 10.53
C ILE A 254 -19.03 0.63 11.06
N PHE A 255 -18.75 -0.48 10.40
CA PHE A 255 -19.30 -1.79 10.76
C PHE A 255 -18.51 -2.43 11.89
N TYR A 256 -17.18 -2.41 11.78
CA TYR A 256 -16.28 -3.00 12.77
C TYR A 256 -15.64 -1.95 13.69
N GLY A 257 -15.85 -0.66 13.40
CA GLY A 257 -15.19 0.44 14.07
C GLY A 257 -13.83 0.78 13.46
N THR A 258 -13.34 1.96 13.80
CA THR A 258 -12.11 2.53 13.24
C THR A 258 -11.04 2.68 14.32
N PRO A 259 -9.87 2.02 14.21
CA PRO A 259 -8.75 2.32 15.10
C PRO A 259 -8.35 3.79 14.94
N ARG A 260 -7.98 4.45 16.04
CA ARG A 260 -7.47 5.83 15.98
C ARG A 260 -5.98 5.83 15.66
N ASN A 261 -5.48 6.94 15.10
CA ASN A 261 -4.04 7.09 14.91
C ASN A 261 -3.29 6.96 16.26
N PRO A 262 -2.25 6.11 16.36
CA PRO A 262 -1.53 5.89 17.62
C PRO A 262 -0.83 7.12 18.19
N TYR A 263 -0.52 8.12 17.36
CA TYR A 263 0.15 9.36 17.78
C TYR A 263 -0.83 10.50 18.07
N ASN A 264 -2.07 10.40 17.58
CA ASN A 264 -3.13 11.38 17.88
C ASN A 264 -4.53 10.77 17.72
N GLN A 265 -5.25 10.58 18.83
CA GLN A 265 -6.55 9.93 18.82
C GLN A 265 -7.66 10.70 18.08
N GLN A 266 -7.45 12.00 17.80
CA GLN A 266 -8.38 12.82 17.01
C GLN A 266 -8.18 12.65 15.49
N TYR A 267 -7.25 11.79 15.08
CA TYR A 267 -6.91 11.57 13.68
C TYR A 267 -7.15 10.12 13.27
N TYR A 268 -7.48 9.95 12.00
CA TYR A 268 -7.52 8.66 11.35
C TYR A 268 -6.11 8.07 11.19
N PRO A 269 -5.97 6.73 11.23
CA PRO A 269 -4.70 6.03 11.04
C PRO A 269 -4.24 6.04 9.56
N GLY A 270 -5.12 6.47 8.65
CA GLY A 270 -4.94 6.33 7.21
C GLY A 270 -5.46 4.98 6.73
N GLY A 271 -5.54 4.82 5.41
CA GLY A 271 -6.15 3.66 4.81
C GLY A 271 -5.71 3.45 3.36
N SER A 272 -6.11 2.33 2.75
CA SER A 272 -7.07 1.38 3.33
C SER A 272 -6.51 0.35 4.30
N SER A 273 -5.19 0.15 4.41
CA SER A 273 -4.58 -0.77 5.39
C SER A 273 -4.47 -0.18 6.80
N SER A 274 -5.60 0.27 7.33
CA SER A 274 -5.70 0.98 8.61
C SER A 274 -5.25 0.14 9.79
N GLY A 275 -5.77 -1.08 9.92
CA GLY A 275 -5.37 -2.04 10.95
C GLY A 275 -3.89 -2.41 10.83
N SER A 276 -3.41 -2.69 9.62
CA SER A 276 -2.01 -3.11 9.39
C SER A 276 -1.00 -2.09 9.89
N ALA A 277 -1.16 -0.81 9.52
CA ALA A 277 -0.26 0.22 10.00
C ALA A 277 -0.44 0.50 11.49
N TYR A 278 -1.68 0.47 12.00
CA TYR A 278 -1.95 0.63 13.42
C TYR A 278 -1.23 -0.44 14.26
N ALA A 279 -1.41 -1.72 13.93
CA ALA A 279 -0.86 -2.83 14.71
C ALA A 279 0.68 -2.83 14.72
N VAL A 280 1.30 -2.44 13.62
CA VAL A 280 2.76 -2.26 13.55
C VAL A 280 3.21 -1.01 14.33
N ALA A 281 2.46 0.07 14.24
CA ALA A 281 2.79 1.31 14.92
C ALA A 281 2.65 1.22 16.44
N THR A 282 1.68 0.44 16.94
CA THR A 282 1.50 0.21 18.39
C THR A 282 2.46 -0.84 18.97
N GLY A 283 3.27 -1.49 18.12
CA GLY A 283 4.24 -2.49 18.55
C GLY A 283 3.64 -3.87 18.89
N LEU A 284 2.37 -4.12 18.55
CA LEU A 284 1.74 -5.44 18.71
C LEU A 284 2.40 -6.48 17.81
N ILE A 285 2.73 -6.09 16.58
CA ILE A 285 3.41 -6.93 15.59
C ILE A 285 4.53 -6.14 14.89
N PRO A 286 5.66 -6.76 14.50
CA PRO A 286 6.73 -6.08 13.78
C PRO A 286 6.44 -5.89 12.28
N ILE A 287 5.55 -6.70 11.72
CA ILE A 287 5.26 -6.77 10.28
C ILE A 287 3.77 -7.08 10.05
N ALA A 288 3.23 -6.59 8.94
CA ALA A 288 1.87 -6.87 8.49
C ALA A 288 1.78 -6.84 6.96
N LEU A 289 0.89 -7.64 6.39
CA LEU A 289 0.58 -7.63 4.96
C LEU A 289 -0.56 -6.65 4.66
N GLY A 290 -0.42 -5.89 3.57
CA GLY A 290 -1.45 -5.00 3.05
C GLY A 290 -1.47 -4.97 1.53
N SER A 291 -2.35 -4.13 0.97
CA SER A 291 -2.42 -3.83 -0.46
C SER A 291 -2.47 -2.33 -0.70
N ASP A 292 -2.05 -1.91 -1.89
CA ASP A 292 -1.90 -0.52 -2.28
C ASP A 292 -2.36 -0.34 -3.74
N GLY A 293 -3.58 0.16 -3.91
CA GLY A 293 -4.15 0.56 -5.21
C GLY A 293 -4.12 2.06 -5.48
N GLY A 294 -4.05 2.88 -4.42
CA GLY A 294 -3.94 4.34 -4.50
C GLY A 294 -3.12 4.92 -3.35
N GLY A 295 -2.20 4.15 -2.77
CA GLY A 295 -1.45 4.52 -1.57
C GLY A 295 -1.82 3.74 -0.31
N SER A 296 -2.66 2.70 -0.40
CA SER A 296 -3.22 2.04 0.79
C SER A 296 -2.22 1.33 1.71
N ILE A 297 -0.97 1.14 1.29
CA ILE A 297 0.16 0.79 2.18
C ILE A 297 0.87 2.07 2.64
N ARG A 298 1.20 2.96 1.69
CA ARG A 298 2.10 4.11 1.91
C ARG A 298 1.47 5.24 2.72
N ILE A 299 0.18 5.51 2.56
CA ILE A 299 -0.61 6.53 3.29
C ILE A 299 -0.71 6.15 4.77
N PRO A 300 -1.26 4.97 5.17
CA PRO A 300 -1.31 4.63 6.58
C PRO A 300 0.08 4.44 7.18
N SER A 301 1.08 4.04 6.39
CA SER A 301 2.48 4.02 6.86
C SER A 301 3.03 5.42 7.17
N SER A 302 2.66 6.42 6.37
CA SER A 302 2.98 7.83 6.62
C SER A 302 2.32 8.32 7.91
N PHE A 303 1.00 8.14 8.03
CA PHE A 303 0.22 8.63 9.16
C PHE A 303 0.57 7.92 10.47
N CYS A 304 0.92 6.63 10.42
CA CYS A 304 1.28 5.83 11.60
C CYS A 304 2.80 5.68 11.80
N SER A 305 3.64 6.43 11.07
CA SER A 305 5.10 6.42 11.23
C SER A 305 5.70 5.00 11.30
N VAL A 306 5.45 4.25 10.24
CA VAL A 306 6.01 2.91 9.98
C VAL A 306 6.51 2.82 8.54
N PHE A 307 7.30 1.80 8.22
CA PHE A 307 7.73 1.58 6.84
C PHE A 307 6.63 0.88 6.05
N GLY A 308 6.42 1.30 4.81
CA GLY A 308 5.48 0.64 3.89
C GLY A 308 6.05 0.56 2.49
N LEU A 309 6.09 -0.63 1.91
CA LEU A 309 6.57 -0.84 0.55
C LEU A 309 5.41 -1.23 -0.36
N LYS A 310 5.20 -0.45 -1.42
CA LYS A 310 4.48 -0.89 -2.61
C LYS A 310 5.48 -1.47 -3.61
N PRO A 311 5.49 -2.79 -3.84
CA PRO A 311 6.35 -3.39 -4.86
C PRO A 311 5.96 -2.96 -6.28
N THR A 312 6.80 -3.31 -7.25
CA THR A 312 6.45 -3.23 -8.67
C THR A 312 5.13 -3.96 -8.92
N HIS A 313 4.28 -3.44 -9.80
CA HIS A 313 3.02 -4.10 -10.14
C HIS A 313 3.28 -5.52 -10.66
N GLY A 314 2.49 -6.49 -10.18
CA GLY A 314 2.63 -7.92 -10.46
C GLY A 314 3.75 -8.66 -9.69
N ARG A 315 4.62 -7.96 -8.93
CA ARG A 315 5.76 -8.61 -8.23
C ARG A 315 5.33 -9.50 -7.06
N VAL A 316 4.33 -9.07 -6.30
CA VAL A 316 3.76 -9.86 -5.19
C VAL A 316 2.39 -10.35 -5.64
N SER A 317 2.16 -11.64 -5.53
CA SER A 317 0.99 -12.30 -6.10
C SER A 317 -0.32 -11.91 -5.41
N PHE A 318 -1.41 -11.95 -6.18
CA PHE A 318 -2.78 -11.94 -5.69
C PHE A 318 -3.41 -13.36 -5.68
N PHE A 319 -2.82 -14.31 -6.40
CA PHE A 319 -3.32 -15.68 -6.59
C PHE A 319 -3.58 -16.43 -5.27
N PRO A 320 -4.60 -17.32 -5.19
CA PRO A 320 -5.76 -17.44 -6.08
C PRO A 320 -6.73 -16.25 -6.03
N GLY A 321 -6.59 -15.38 -5.03
CA GLY A 321 -7.48 -14.25 -4.81
C GLY A 321 -7.53 -13.26 -5.97
N GLN A 322 -8.61 -12.50 -6.00
CA GLN A 322 -8.81 -11.49 -7.04
C GLN A 322 -7.99 -10.23 -6.75
N ASN A 323 -7.49 -9.62 -7.82
CA ASN A 323 -6.96 -8.26 -7.73
C ASN A 323 -8.12 -7.25 -7.80
N HIS A 324 -8.52 -6.69 -6.67
CA HIS A 324 -9.66 -5.76 -6.58
C HIS A 324 -9.45 -4.41 -7.30
N SER A 325 -8.23 -4.11 -7.76
CA SER A 325 -7.98 -3.03 -8.72
C SER A 325 -6.90 -3.49 -9.70
N ASN A 326 -7.35 -4.28 -10.68
CA ASN A 326 -6.55 -5.08 -11.59
C ASN A 326 -5.29 -4.38 -12.13
N THR A 327 -5.40 -3.10 -12.49
CA THR A 327 -4.31 -2.38 -13.17
C THR A 327 -3.57 -1.36 -12.30
N CYS A 328 -3.88 -1.27 -11.01
CA CYS A 328 -3.30 -0.28 -10.10
C CYS A 328 -2.83 -0.86 -8.75
N ALA A 329 -3.40 -1.99 -8.31
CA ALA A 329 -3.06 -2.58 -7.02
C ALA A 329 -1.72 -3.30 -7.01
N ALA A 330 -1.11 -3.33 -5.83
CA ALA A 330 0.01 -4.20 -5.51
C ALA A 330 -0.09 -4.63 -4.05
N ASN A 331 0.17 -5.91 -3.77
CA ASN A 331 0.34 -6.42 -2.41
C ASN A 331 1.73 -6.08 -1.89
N GLY A 332 1.86 -5.81 -0.60
CA GLY A 332 3.14 -5.41 -0.05
C GLY A 332 3.19 -5.35 1.48
N PRO A 333 4.41 -5.23 2.03
CA PRO A 333 4.63 -5.28 3.46
C PRO A 333 4.52 -3.89 4.11
N ILE A 334 4.09 -3.89 5.37
CA ILE A 334 4.25 -2.80 6.33
C ILE A 334 5.10 -3.33 7.50
N ALA A 335 6.06 -2.55 8.00
CA ALA A 335 6.98 -2.99 9.04
C ALA A 335 7.46 -1.88 9.98
N SER A 336 7.87 -2.28 11.19
CA SER A 336 8.39 -1.37 12.21
C SER A 336 9.76 -0.78 11.84
N ASP A 337 10.54 -1.50 11.03
CA ASP A 337 11.86 -1.10 10.54
C ASP A 337 12.17 -1.67 9.14
N ILE A 338 13.18 -1.11 8.49
CA ILE A 338 13.57 -1.46 7.12
C ILE A 338 14.09 -2.91 6.96
N ARG A 339 14.73 -3.48 7.99
CA ARG A 339 15.23 -4.87 7.94
C ARG A 339 14.05 -5.84 8.07
N SER A 340 13.13 -5.59 8.99
CA SER A 340 11.88 -6.34 9.12
C SER A 340 11.07 -6.27 7.82
N LEU A 341 10.98 -5.09 7.19
CA LEU A 341 10.32 -4.90 5.89
C LEU A 341 10.93 -5.79 4.80
N ALA A 342 12.25 -5.79 4.70
CA ALA A 342 12.99 -6.56 3.71
C ALA A 342 12.88 -8.08 3.93
N THR A 343 13.01 -8.54 5.17
CA THR A 343 12.85 -9.95 5.53
C THR A 343 11.44 -10.43 5.19
N PHE A 344 10.42 -9.62 5.45
CA PHE A 344 9.05 -9.98 5.10
C PHE A 344 8.79 -9.92 3.59
N TYR A 345 9.28 -8.89 2.90
CA TYR A 345 9.22 -8.78 1.44
C TYR A 345 9.82 -10.01 0.75
N ASN A 346 10.97 -10.51 1.23
CA ASN A 346 11.61 -11.73 0.70
C ASN A 346 10.68 -12.94 0.69
N VAL A 347 9.85 -13.09 1.73
CA VAL A 347 8.94 -14.23 1.85
C VAL A 347 7.72 -14.06 0.96
N ILE A 348 7.07 -12.89 0.99
CA ILE A 348 5.83 -12.67 0.23
C ILE A 348 6.06 -12.46 -1.27
N SER A 349 7.28 -12.08 -1.68
CA SER A 349 7.63 -11.85 -3.10
C SER A 349 8.09 -13.10 -3.84
N GLN A 350 8.00 -14.28 -3.21
CA GLN A 350 8.24 -15.54 -3.91
C GLN A 350 7.16 -15.73 -4.97
N PRO A 351 7.54 -15.98 -6.25
CA PRO A 351 6.58 -16.10 -7.33
C PRO A 351 5.66 -17.31 -7.10
N ASP A 352 4.40 -17.15 -7.46
CA ASP A 352 3.45 -18.26 -7.56
C ASP A 352 3.71 -19.10 -8.85
N PRO A 353 3.12 -20.30 -8.98
CA PRO A 353 3.37 -21.18 -10.13
C PRO A 353 3.00 -20.62 -11.50
N ILE A 354 2.13 -19.60 -11.57
CA ILE A 354 1.71 -18.95 -12.82
C ILE A 354 2.38 -17.58 -13.04
N SER A 355 3.21 -17.13 -12.10
CA SER A 355 3.88 -15.84 -12.17
C SER A 355 4.96 -15.81 -13.24
N HIS A 356 5.00 -14.73 -14.02
CA HIS A 356 6.10 -14.44 -14.94
C HIS A 356 7.28 -13.72 -14.28
N PHE A 357 7.18 -13.38 -12.99
CA PHE A 357 8.29 -12.76 -12.27
C PHE A 357 9.30 -13.82 -11.84
N PRO A 358 10.62 -13.55 -11.99
CA PRO A 358 11.64 -14.47 -11.50
C PRO A 358 11.65 -14.49 -9.98
N PHE A 359 12.22 -15.56 -9.42
CA PHE A 359 12.45 -15.70 -7.98
C PHE A 359 13.16 -14.46 -7.41
N SER A 360 12.68 -14.02 -6.24
CA SER A 360 13.30 -12.92 -5.52
C SER A 360 14.68 -13.35 -5.02
N PRO A 361 15.74 -12.54 -5.21
CA PRO A 361 17.07 -12.88 -4.69
C PRO A 361 17.02 -13.00 -3.16
N THR A 362 17.82 -13.90 -2.61
CA THR A 362 17.85 -14.19 -1.15
C THR A 362 18.18 -12.96 -0.30
N LYS A 363 18.92 -11.98 -0.85
CA LYS A 363 19.21 -10.69 -0.21
C LYS A 363 18.63 -9.55 -1.03
N VAL A 364 17.63 -8.86 -0.48
CA VAL A 364 17.03 -7.64 -1.06
C VAL A 364 17.57 -6.34 -0.47
N LEU A 365 18.21 -6.41 0.70
CA LEU A 365 18.99 -5.29 1.25
C LEU A 365 20.47 -5.56 1.01
N PHE A 366 21.09 -4.71 0.20
CA PHE A 366 22.52 -4.69 -0.02
C PHE A 366 22.98 -3.26 -0.27
N ASN A 367 24.21 -2.97 0.13
CA ASN A 367 24.85 -1.69 -0.15
C ASN A 367 25.63 -1.83 -1.45
N ASP A 368 25.08 -1.31 -2.54
CA ASP A 368 25.83 -1.17 -3.79
C ASP A 368 26.58 0.16 -3.79
N ALA A 369 27.89 0.10 -3.55
CA ALA A 369 28.77 1.28 -3.52
C ALA A 369 28.83 2.02 -4.87
N ASN A 370 28.54 1.32 -5.98
CA ASN A 370 28.61 1.86 -7.33
C ASN A 370 27.25 2.39 -7.82
N ARG A 371 26.17 2.21 -7.04
CA ARG A 371 24.84 2.69 -7.41
C ARG A 371 24.85 4.21 -7.56
N PRO A 372 24.31 4.76 -8.67
CA PRO A 372 24.10 6.19 -8.81
C PRO A 372 23.27 6.76 -7.66
N LYS A 373 23.76 7.83 -7.05
CA LYS A 373 23.10 8.51 -5.93
C LYS A 373 22.40 9.77 -6.41
N VAL A 374 21.36 9.62 -7.22
CA VAL A 374 20.60 10.74 -7.78
C VAL A 374 19.20 10.79 -7.18
N ILE A 375 18.81 11.95 -6.66
CA ILE A 375 17.46 12.25 -6.17
C ILE A 375 16.80 13.22 -7.15
N GLY A 376 15.71 12.79 -7.79
CA GLY A 376 14.87 13.65 -8.62
C GLY A 376 13.75 14.27 -7.79
N ILE A 377 13.59 15.60 -7.85
CA ILE A 377 12.51 16.31 -7.15
C ILE A 377 11.61 17.04 -8.17
N PRO A 378 10.32 16.67 -8.25
CA PRO A 378 9.33 17.44 -8.99
C PRO A 378 8.89 18.65 -8.18
N GLU A 379 9.67 19.74 -8.26
CA GLU A 379 9.58 20.92 -7.40
C GLU A 379 8.16 21.50 -7.26
N ALA A 380 7.47 21.73 -8.38
CA ALA A 380 6.11 22.28 -8.36
C ALA A 380 5.09 21.35 -7.68
N TRP A 381 5.28 20.04 -7.81
CA TRP A 381 4.43 19.04 -7.16
C TRP A 381 4.75 18.93 -5.67
N PHE A 382 6.04 18.88 -5.32
CA PHE A 382 6.51 18.83 -3.93
C PHE A 382 5.98 20.01 -3.09
N ALA A 383 5.88 21.19 -3.71
CA ALA A 383 5.36 22.40 -3.08
C ALA A 383 3.86 22.34 -2.72
N ARG A 384 3.14 21.28 -3.12
CA ARG A 384 1.73 21.05 -2.77
C ARG A 384 1.53 20.59 -1.34
N ALA A 385 2.57 20.04 -0.70
CA ALA A 385 2.48 19.62 0.70
C ALA A 385 2.30 20.82 1.64
N THR A 386 1.79 20.60 2.85
CA THR A 386 1.77 21.65 3.87
C THR A 386 3.20 22.09 4.20
N PRO A 387 3.43 23.36 4.60
CA PRO A 387 4.78 23.87 4.88
C PRO A 387 5.58 23.02 5.87
N ALA A 388 4.91 22.44 6.88
CA ALA A 388 5.54 21.57 7.87
C ALA A 388 6.04 20.25 7.23
N VAL A 389 5.23 19.62 6.39
CA VAL A 389 5.60 18.39 5.66
C VAL A 389 6.71 18.69 4.65
N GLN A 390 6.64 19.81 3.94
CA GLN A 390 7.71 20.24 3.04
C GLN A 390 9.05 20.40 3.77
N THR A 391 9.04 21.10 4.90
CA THR A 391 10.25 21.36 5.71
C THR A 391 10.87 20.05 6.20
N LEU A 392 10.04 19.13 6.72
CA LEU A 392 10.49 17.83 7.20
C LEU A 392 11.15 17.01 6.07
N CYS A 393 10.46 16.86 4.94
CA CYS A 393 10.96 16.06 3.83
C CYS A 393 12.19 16.68 3.16
N ARG A 394 12.25 18.03 3.05
CA ARG A 394 13.45 18.73 2.58
C ARG A 394 14.64 18.49 3.50
N GLY A 395 14.45 18.58 4.81
CA GLY A 395 15.53 18.30 5.77
C GLY A 395 16.14 16.90 5.59
N MET A 396 15.30 15.88 5.31
CA MET A 396 15.80 14.54 5.00
C MET A 396 16.60 14.49 3.69
N VAL A 397 16.11 15.14 2.62
CA VAL A 397 16.82 15.23 1.33
C VAL A 397 18.16 15.95 1.49
N ASP A 398 18.18 17.10 2.17
CA ASP A 398 19.37 17.90 2.40
C ASP A 398 20.40 17.12 3.20
N TRP A 399 19.96 16.36 4.22
CA TRP A 399 20.83 15.46 4.97
C TRP A 399 21.41 14.34 4.09
N LEU A 400 20.61 13.71 3.22
CA LEU A 400 21.07 12.69 2.28
C LEU A 400 22.12 13.26 1.31
N ALA A 401 21.89 14.46 0.79
CA ALA A 401 22.85 15.14 -0.07
C ALA A 401 24.15 15.43 0.69
N ALA A 402 24.06 16.09 1.86
CA ALA A 402 25.21 16.54 2.64
C ALA A 402 26.02 15.40 3.29
N LYS A 403 25.37 14.29 3.69
CA LYS A 403 26.01 13.23 4.49
C LYS A 403 26.18 11.91 3.76
N LYS A 404 25.41 11.65 2.70
CA LYS A 404 25.44 10.38 1.96
C LYS A 404 25.88 10.52 0.50
N GLY A 405 26.14 11.75 0.05
CA GLY A 405 26.69 12.05 -1.28
C GLY A 405 25.67 11.93 -2.39
N TYR A 406 24.39 12.21 -2.11
CA TYR A 406 23.36 12.27 -3.15
C TYR A 406 23.41 13.58 -3.91
N THR A 407 23.25 13.51 -5.22
CA THR A 407 23.03 14.67 -6.10
C THR A 407 21.53 14.87 -6.26
N VAL A 408 21.05 16.07 -5.94
CA VAL A 408 19.65 16.45 -6.11
C VAL A 408 19.50 17.14 -7.47
N VAL A 409 18.54 16.67 -8.27
CA VAL A 409 18.19 17.25 -9.57
C VAL A 409 16.71 17.60 -9.60
N ALA A 410 16.38 18.79 -10.09
CA ALA A 410 15.01 19.13 -10.38
C ALA A 410 14.54 18.33 -11.60
N ILE A 411 13.34 17.76 -11.52
CA ILE A 411 12.69 17.05 -12.61
C ILE A 411 11.30 17.63 -12.86
N GLU A 412 10.80 17.41 -14.06
CA GLU A 412 9.42 17.74 -14.43
C GLU A 412 8.68 16.43 -14.65
N ILE A 413 7.45 16.35 -14.17
CA ILE A 413 6.54 15.25 -14.48
C ILE A 413 5.27 15.94 -15.03
N PRO A 414 4.94 15.79 -16.31
CA PRO A 414 3.78 16.44 -16.88
C PRO A 414 2.49 15.72 -16.46
N PHE A 415 1.35 16.38 -16.64
CA PHE A 415 0.01 15.81 -16.45
C PHE A 415 -0.23 15.22 -15.04
N LEU A 416 0.37 15.79 -14.00
CA LEU A 416 0.22 15.25 -12.65
C LEU A 416 -1.23 15.31 -12.14
N VAL A 417 -1.93 16.40 -12.46
CA VAL A 417 -3.32 16.59 -12.06
C VAL A 417 -4.25 15.65 -12.83
N GLU A 418 -4.06 15.56 -14.14
CA GLU A 418 -4.83 14.67 -15.01
C GLU A 418 -4.50 13.20 -14.75
N GLY A 419 -3.26 12.88 -14.42
CA GLY A 419 -2.81 11.54 -14.09
C GLY A 419 -3.44 11.02 -12.81
N GLN A 420 -3.56 11.86 -11.78
CA GLN A 420 -4.29 11.48 -10.56
C GLN A 420 -5.79 11.29 -10.83
N ILE A 421 -6.40 12.09 -11.72
CA ILE A 421 -7.79 11.88 -12.14
C ILE A 421 -7.92 10.57 -12.93
N ALA A 422 -7.02 10.29 -13.86
CA ALA A 422 -6.99 9.06 -14.65
C ALA A 422 -6.81 7.83 -13.75
N HIS A 423 -5.97 7.92 -12.72
CA HIS A 423 -5.82 6.90 -11.69
C HIS A 423 -7.13 6.66 -10.93
N ALA A 424 -7.71 7.70 -10.33
CA ALA A 424 -8.94 7.59 -9.55
C ALA A 424 -10.10 7.05 -10.41
N LEU A 425 -10.23 7.55 -11.64
CA LEU A 425 -11.21 7.07 -12.63
C LEU A 425 -11.04 5.58 -12.91
N THR A 426 -9.80 5.13 -13.15
CA THR A 426 -9.50 3.72 -13.43
C THR A 426 -9.87 2.83 -12.24
N VAL A 427 -9.46 3.21 -11.03
CA VAL A 427 -9.74 2.42 -9.81
C VAL A 427 -11.25 2.34 -9.52
N LEU A 428 -11.97 3.46 -9.63
CA LEU A 428 -13.42 3.47 -9.39
C LEU A 428 -14.19 2.69 -10.46
N SER A 429 -13.76 2.74 -11.71
CA SER A 429 -14.35 1.94 -12.77
C SER A 429 -14.10 0.45 -12.56
N ASP A 430 -12.88 0.03 -12.19
CA ASP A 430 -12.58 -1.36 -11.83
C ASP A 430 -13.51 -1.82 -10.67
N ALA A 431 -13.59 -1.04 -9.60
CA ALA A 431 -14.43 -1.37 -8.44
C ALA A 431 -15.92 -1.52 -8.81
N ALA A 432 -16.44 -0.65 -9.68
CA ALA A 432 -17.82 -0.72 -10.14
C ALA A 432 -18.13 -1.99 -10.95
N THR A 433 -17.13 -2.59 -11.63
CA THR A 433 -17.30 -3.87 -12.33
C THR A 433 -17.28 -5.08 -11.39
N LEU A 434 -16.63 -4.97 -10.24
CA LEU A 434 -16.53 -6.04 -9.23
C LEU A 434 -17.72 -6.05 -8.27
N LEU A 435 -18.32 -4.89 -8.04
CA LEU A 435 -19.40 -4.69 -7.06
C LEU A 435 -20.67 -4.16 -7.73
N PRO A 436 -21.34 -4.97 -8.56
CA PRO A 436 -22.58 -4.56 -9.23
C PRO A 436 -23.73 -4.35 -8.24
N GLU A 437 -23.70 -5.03 -7.09
CA GLU A 437 -24.70 -4.91 -6.04
C GLU A 437 -24.16 -4.13 -4.84
N THR A 438 -24.86 -3.06 -4.48
CA THR A 438 -24.41 -2.13 -3.43
C THR A 438 -25.09 -2.33 -2.07
N ARG A 439 -25.88 -3.40 -1.94
CA ARG A 439 -26.59 -3.73 -0.70
C ARG A 439 -25.59 -4.13 0.40
N GLY A 440 -25.77 -3.53 1.58
CA GLY A 440 -24.90 -3.78 2.73
C GLY A 440 -23.61 -2.96 2.73
N LEU A 441 -23.41 -2.11 1.71
CA LEU A 441 -22.23 -1.25 1.62
C LEU A 441 -22.43 0.10 2.30
N THR A 442 -21.33 0.71 2.74
CA THR A 442 -21.38 2.04 3.33
C THR A 442 -21.90 3.08 2.34
N PRO A 443 -22.63 4.12 2.82
CA PRO A 443 -23.06 5.23 1.97
C PRO A 443 -21.91 5.92 1.21
N ALA A 444 -20.73 6.03 1.83
CA ALA A 444 -19.55 6.61 1.18
C ALA A 444 -19.12 5.79 -0.05
N ASN A 445 -19.01 4.46 0.10
CA ASN A 445 -18.65 3.59 -1.01
C ASN A 445 -19.71 3.55 -2.11
N ARG A 446 -21.00 3.60 -1.75
CA ARG A 446 -22.10 3.71 -2.72
C ARG A 446 -21.97 4.94 -3.62
N ILE A 447 -21.56 6.08 -3.08
CA ILE A 447 -21.28 7.30 -3.87
C ILE A 447 -20.11 7.06 -4.83
N LEU A 448 -19.02 6.46 -4.34
CA LEU A 448 -17.83 6.19 -5.16
C LEU A 448 -18.10 5.18 -6.28
N LEU A 449 -18.84 4.11 -6.01
CA LEU A 449 -19.28 3.13 -7.02
C LEU A 449 -20.23 3.77 -8.04
N ALA A 450 -21.12 4.67 -7.61
CA ALA A 450 -21.97 5.43 -8.51
C ALA A 450 -21.14 6.31 -9.47
N LEU A 451 -20.07 6.94 -8.98
CA LEU A 451 -19.14 7.70 -9.84
C LEU A 451 -18.42 6.77 -10.84
N GLY A 452 -17.91 5.63 -10.38
CA GLY A 452 -17.27 4.62 -11.25
C GLY A 452 -18.19 4.12 -12.36
N ASN A 453 -19.45 3.84 -12.05
CA ASN A 453 -20.50 3.43 -12.99
C ASN A 453 -20.92 4.51 -14.01
N THR A 454 -20.40 5.74 -13.87
CA THR A 454 -20.75 6.87 -14.74
C THR A 454 -19.66 7.19 -15.75
N THR A 455 -18.45 6.65 -15.55
CA THR A 455 -17.30 6.85 -16.42
C THR A 455 -17.56 6.28 -17.82
N PRO A 456 -17.54 7.12 -18.87
CA PRO A 456 -17.63 6.63 -20.25
C PRO A 456 -16.39 5.82 -20.63
N SER A 457 -16.56 4.82 -21.50
CA SER A 457 -15.44 4.03 -22.04
C SER A 457 -14.40 4.89 -22.77
N THR A 458 -14.82 6.03 -23.34
CA THR A 458 -13.92 7.01 -23.96
C THR A 458 -12.95 7.63 -22.97
N ASP A 459 -13.40 7.98 -21.77
CA ASP A 459 -12.56 8.57 -20.73
C ASP A 459 -11.63 7.51 -20.11
N PHE A 460 -12.12 6.28 -19.94
CA PHE A 460 -11.27 5.15 -19.53
C PHE A 460 -10.15 4.88 -20.57
N LEU A 461 -10.48 4.98 -21.87
CA LEU A 461 -9.49 4.85 -22.94
C LEU A 461 -8.46 6.00 -22.90
N LEU A 462 -8.90 7.24 -22.66
CA LEU A 462 -7.99 8.39 -22.49
C LEU A 462 -7.06 8.19 -21.28
N ALA A 463 -7.56 7.65 -20.16
CA ALA A 463 -6.75 7.31 -19.01
C ALA A 463 -5.64 6.29 -19.38
N ALA A 464 -5.99 5.22 -20.10
CA ALA A 464 -5.00 4.23 -20.55
C ALA A 464 -3.96 4.82 -21.52
N LYS A 465 -4.34 5.79 -22.37
CA LYS A 465 -3.38 6.52 -23.22
C LYS A 465 -2.44 7.40 -22.41
N LEU A 466 -2.99 8.15 -21.44
CA LEU A 466 -2.18 8.97 -20.53
C LEU A 466 -1.20 8.11 -19.72
N ARG A 467 -1.61 6.91 -19.28
CA ARG A 467 -0.71 5.96 -18.62
C ARG A 467 0.52 5.66 -19.48
N LYS A 468 0.35 5.36 -20.77
CA LYS A 468 1.48 5.09 -21.68
C LYS A 468 2.40 6.30 -21.77
N VAL A 469 1.85 7.51 -21.92
CA VAL A 469 2.62 8.76 -21.99
C VAL A 469 3.45 8.99 -20.72
N LEU A 470 2.84 8.84 -19.54
CA LEU A 470 3.55 8.99 -18.26
C LEU A 470 4.66 7.95 -18.11
N MET A 471 4.38 6.68 -18.42
CA MET A 471 5.37 5.61 -18.36
C MET A 471 6.55 5.85 -19.31
N GLN A 472 6.29 6.37 -20.52
CA GLN A 472 7.34 6.72 -21.48
C GLN A 472 8.19 7.91 -20.99
N HIS A 473 7.55 8.94 -20.42
CA HIS A 473 8.24 10.09 -19.86
C HIS A 473 9.13 9.69 -18.68
N LEU A 474 8.64 8.82 -17.80
CA LEU A 474 9.43 8.30 -16.68
C LEU A 474 10.63 7.46 -17.18
N SER A 475 10.42 6.61 -18.19
CA SER A 475 11.51 5.89 -18.88
C SER A 475 12.57 6.85 -19.44
N TRP A 476 12.15 7.96 -20.06
CA TRP A 476 13.05 9.02 -20.52
C TRP A 476 13.82 9.68 -19.36
N LEU A 477 13.16 9.97 -18.23
CA LEU A 477 13.82 10.50 -17.04
C LEU A 477 14.90 9.56 -16.50
N TRP A 478 14.64 8.25 -16.43
CA TRP A 478 15.65 7.27 -16.01
C TRP A 478 16.75 7.04 -17.04
N GLN A 479 16.48 7.24 -18.33
CA GLN A 479 17.53 7.30 -19.34
C GLN A 479 18.44 8.52 -19.13
N LYS A 480 17.85 9.69 -18.81
CA LYS A 480 18.57 10.94 -18.55
C LYS A 480 19.34 10.90 -17.22
N TYR A 481 18.76 10.29 -16.19
CA TYR A 481 19.32 10.16 -14.86
C TYR A 481 19.31 8.68 -14.40
N PRO A 482 20.26 7.86 -14.87
CA PRO A 482 20.31 6.44 -14.50
C PRO A 482 20.40 6.24 -12.98
N GLY A 483 19.60 5.29 -12.46
CA GLY A 483 19.55 4.97 -11.02
C GLY A 483 18.85 5.99 -10.13
N MET A 484 18.27 7.05 -10.71
CA MET A 484 17.54 8.09 -9.99
C MET A 484 16.35 7.52 -9.21
N VAL A 485 16.19 7.98 -7.97
CA VAL A 485 14.96 7.85 -7.20
C VAL A 485 14.19 9.17 -7.21
N ILE A 486 12.89 9.11 -7.46
CA ILE A 486 12.00 10.26 -7.33
C ILE A 486 11.64 10.39 -5.84
N VAL A 487 11.84 11.57 -5.26
CA VAL A 487 11.51 11.82 -3.84
C VAL A 487 10.43 12.90 -3.75
N THR A 488 9.35 12.53 -3.08
CA THR A 488 8.23 13.40 -2.67
C THR A 488 7.89 13.08 -1.21
N PRO A 489 7.11 13.92 -0.52
CA PRO A 489 6.37 13.45 0.64
C PRO A 489 5.49 12.25 0.26
N ALA A 490 5.17 11.38 1.23
CA ALA A 490 4.22 10.30 0.99
C ALA A 490 2.78 10.83 0.87
N THR A 491 2.43 11.84 1.66
CA THR A 491 1.14 12.52 1.68
C THR A 491 1.37 14.02 1.67
N SER A 492 0.47 14.81 1.07
CA SER A 492 0.59 16.28 1.10
C SER A 492 0.16 16.91 2.42
N CYS A 493 -0.60 16.15 3.23
CA CYS A 493 -0.99 16.50 4.59
C CYS A 493 -0.31 15.61 5.64
N ALA A 494 -0.26 16.09 6.87
CA ALA A 494 0.32 15.39 8.03
C ALA A 494 -0.60 14.28 8.57
N GLY A 495 -1.89 14.36 8.28
CA GLY A 495 -2.90 13.45 8.79
C GLY A 495 -4.29 13.88 8.37
N TRP A 496 -5.29 13.05 8.68
CA TRP A 496 -6.69 13.33 8.45
C TRP A 496 -7.44 13.40 9.78
N ALA A 497 -7.84 14.60 10.19
CA ALA A 497 -8.59 14.83 11.43
C ALA A 497 -10.03 14.30 11.34
N ILE A 498 -10.48 13.61 12.39
CA ILE A 498 -11.89 13.29 12.59
C ILE A 498 -12.55 14.56 13.13
N LYS A 499 -13.43 15.18 12.35
CA LYS A 499 -14.03 16.47 12.69
C LYS A 499 -15.39 16.34 13.39
N ALA A 500 -16.03 15.17 13.31
CA ALA A 500 -17.30 14.92 13.97
C ALA A 500 -17.49 13.43 14.29
N ASP A 501 -18.12 13.12 15.42
CA ASP A 501 -18.43 11.72 15.81
C ASP A 501 -19.34 11.01 14.80
N SER A 502 -20.22 11.78 14.13
CA SER A 502 -21.07 11.25 13.06
C SER A 502 -20.30 10.62 11.90
N GLU A 503 -19.03 10.98 11.67
CA GLU A 503 -18.21 10.32 10.66
C GLU A 503 -17.96 8.84 11.00
N LEU A 504 -17.91 8.50 12.28
CA LEU A 504 -17.58 7.15 12.75
C LEU A 504 -18.81 6.25 12.83
N VAL A 505 -19.99 6.87 12.86
CA VAL A 505 -21.28 6.19 12.88
C VAL A 505 -21.81 6.00 11.46
N TYR A 506 -21.70 7.02 10.61
CA TYR A 506 -22.32 7.04 9.28
C TYR A 506 -21.32 6.97 8.12
N GLY A 507 -20.04 7.19 8.39
CA GLY A 507 -19.01 7.35 7.38
C GLY A 507 -18.81 8.81 6.99
N VAL A 508 -17.84 9.03 6.11
CA VAL A 508 -17.50 10.34 5.56
C VAL A 508 -17.18 10.20 4.07
N ASN A 509 -17.61 11.18 3.27
CA ASN A 509 -17.13 11.37 1.91
C ASN A 509 -16.52 12.76 1.83
N ASP A 510 -15.20 12.84 1.64
CA ASP A 510 -14.43 14.08 1.53
C ASP A 510 -13.39 13.92 0.42
N GLY A 511 -13.85 14.08 -0.82
CA GLY A 511 -13.01 13.87 -2.00
C GLY A 511 -11.77 14.77 -2.06
N ASP A 512 -11.85 15.97 -1.45
CA ASP A 512 -10.70 16.88 -1.38
C ASP A 512 -9.62 16.31 -0.46
N LYS A 513 -10.00 15.77 0.71
CA LYS A 513 -9.05 15.11 1.61
C LYS A 513 -8.52 13.78 1.06
N THR A 514 -9.35 13.01 0.34
CA THR A 514 -8.87 11.82 -0.38
C THR A 514 -7.83 12.19 -1.43
N ILE A 515 -8.06 13.24 -2.23
CA ILE A 515 -7.10 13.73 -3.21
C ILE A 515 -5.81 14.21 -2.55
N GLU A 516 -5.93 14.98 -1.46
CA GLU A 516 -4.79 15.54 -0.73
C GLU A 516 -3.91 14.44 -0.12
N SER A 517 -4.51 13.41 0.49
CA SER A 517 -3.75 12.26 1.02
C SER A 517 -3.08 11.46 -0.09
N MET A 518 -3.72 11.36 -1.26
CA MET A 518 -3.22 10.63 -2.42
C MET A 518 -2.25 11.43 -3.30
N GLU A 519 -2.02 12.71 -3.01
CA GLU A 519 -1.38 13.70 -3.90
C GLU A 519 -0.15 13.14 -4.61
N TYR A 520 0.70 12.37 -3.92
CA TYR A 520 1.98 11.85 -4.42
C TYR A 520 1.98 10.37 -4.78
N VAL A 521 1.11 9.57 -4.18
CA VAL A 521 1.22 8.11 -4.19
C VAL A 521 0.64 7.47 -5.45
N TRP A 522 -0.33 8.13 -6.10
CA TRP A 522 -1.07 7.61 -7.25
C TRP A 522 -0.16 7.23 -8.43
N LEU A 523 0.92 7.98 -8.67
CA LEU A 523 1.80 7.79 -9.84
C LEU A 523 2.40 6.38 -9.87
N ALA A 524 2.82 5.88 -8.71
CA ALA A 524 3.41 4.55 -8.60
C ALA A 524 2.38 3.43 -8.80
N ASN A 525 1.12 3.64 -8.42
CA ASN A 525 0.05 2.68 -8.72
C ASN A 525 -0.24 2.69 -10.20
N PHE A 526 -0.51 3.88 -10.75
CA PHE A 526 -0.96 4.06 -12.11
C PHE A 526 0.08 3.61 -13.15
N CYS A 527 1.36 3.84 -12.86
CA CYS A 527 2.48 3.47 -13.74
C CYS A 527 3.21 2.19 -13.30
N GLY A 528 2.72 1.47 -12.29
CA GLY A 528 3.27 0.18 -11.84
C GLY A 528 4.65 0.21 -11.17
N LEU A 529 5.14 1.39 -10.77
CA LEU A 529 6.47 1.58 -10.16
C LEU A 529 6.54 1.01 -8.75
N PRO A 530 7.70 0.52 -8.28
CA PRO A 530 7.92 0.31 -6.85
C PRO A 530 8.03 1.66 -6.11
N SER A 531 7.52 1.74 -4.88
CA SER A 531 7.54 2.95 -4.05
C SER A 531 7.57 2.58 -2.57
N ILE A 532 8.45 3.21 -1.80
CA ILE A 532 8.56 3.00 -0.34
C ILE A 532 8.20 4.29 0.40
N SER A 533 7.38 4.16 1.44
CA SER A 533 7.15 5.17 2.46
C SER A 533 8.05 4.87 3.65
N ALA A 534 8.86 5.85 4.05
CA ALA A 534 9.78 5.74 5.17
C ALA A 534 9.54 6.92 6.14
N PRO A 535 9.48 6.68 7.45
CA PRO A 535 9.33 7.76 8.43
C PRO A 535 10.49 8.77 8.35
N ALA A 536 10.17 10.04 8.07
CA ALA A 536 11.15 11.13 8.06
C ALA A 536 11.19 11.91 9.39
N GLY A 537 10.16 11.77 10.23
CA GLY A 537 9.98 12.44 11.51
C GLY A 537 8.52 12.75 11.79
N PHE A 538 8.27 13.72 12.67
CA PHE A 538 6.92 14.11 13.10
C PHE A 538 6.67 15.60 12.83
N VAL A 539 5.42 15.93 12.52
CA VAL A 539 4.94 17.30 12.43
C VAL A 539 3.65 17.42 13.23
N VAL A 540 3.39 18.61 13.76
CA VAL A 540 2.09 18.93 14.34
C VAL A 540 1.13 19.16 13.16
N PRO A 541 0.06 18.36 13.03
CA PRO A 541 -0.85 18.43 11.89
C PRO A 541 -1.70 19.69 11.83
#